data_AF-A0A7X4FCV1-F1
#
_entry.id   AF-A0A7X4FCV1-F1
#
_cell.length_a   1.000
_cell.length_b   1.000
_cell.length_c   1.000
_cell.angle_alpha   90.00
_cell.angle_beta   90.00
_cell.angle_gamma   90.00
#
_symmetry.space_group_name_H-M   'P 1'
#
loop_
_entity.id
_entity.type
_entity.pdbx_description
1 polymer ?
#
loop_
_entity_poly.entity_id
_entity_poly.type
_entity_poly.pdbx_seq_one_letter_code
_entity_poly.pdbx_strand_id
1 'polypeptide(L)'
;MMFKSVKTPNLLGHRLRFSHINTSIFVLIFALFFLLPPAIGQESNVVEEAQKQVRSWWANSQVYVGVIVLVFLISSVGYLIKLFKKDKLLKKLLDKYVVFQMKDGQRYRGTMRLEFTGMEIISEESRQRGHAPSYIFTNEERDAGIVAYIRYLDSMNASELRERAWELERVYHPPLFYKIGRKIRNMLIALREALDEAISMVWNSFRRGAKTRLSSYNEAYQTAAGGDFEKRLQELEDESTSYLEQESYERLIERLIGTRVKVRVRFGEDETEYTATLKDYNSKHIALMNVKDKDNNGYKDEWEYECEFKKNLDKLNVRDDRGLRCRAEGNTIIFENNTPYPIQLGRIHLWEDAPRWEKDYKYEHHIPAFSIQEFPLDVIVNRKVKPFDRVSTRHRHAIRNYKKIFFKFRSFRDADIVFPRRYCTIVESAE
;
A
#
# COMPACT_ATOMS: atom_id res chain seq x y z
N MET A 1 19.19 42.94 -6.85
CA MET A 1 19.19 42.76 -5.40
C MET A 1 19.41 41.29 -5.11
N MET A 2 20.54 40.98 -4.47
CA MET A 2 21.06 39.71 -3.92
C MET A 2 20.23 38.41 -4.03
N PHE A 3 20.76 37.44 -4.76
CA PHE A 3 20.50 36.01 -4.53
C PHE A 3 21.21 35.57 -3.24
N LYS A 4 20.44 35.20 -2.20
CA LYS A 4 20.96 34.44 -1.05
C LYS A 4 20.95 32.96 -1.41
N SER A 5 22.13 32.35 -1.50
CA SER A 5 22.27 30.89 -1.61
C SER A 5 21.90 30.23 -0.29
N VAL A 6 20.88 29.37 -0.30
CA VAL A 6 20.56 28.48 0.81
C VAL A 6 21.40 27.22 0.66
N LYS A 7 22.31 26.98 1.61
CA LYS A 7 23.07 25.74 1.74
C LYS A 7 22.12 24.61 2.15
N THR A 8 22.01 23.59 1.32
CA THR A 8 21.41 22.30 1.68
C THR A 8 22.36 21.51 2.58
N PRO A 9 21.90 20.95 3.71
CA PRO A 9 22.72 20.05 4.51
C PRO A 9 22.87 18.69 3.80
N ASN A 10 24.11 18.20 3.77
CA ASN A 10 24.52 16.88 3.29
C ASN A 10 23.75 15.75 4.00
N LEU A 11 22.65 15.28 3.40
CA LEU A 11 21.93 14.06 3.81
C LEU A 11 22.28 12.82 2.99
N LEU A 12 23.26 12.93 2.08
CA LEU A 12 23.81 11.79 1.32
C LEU A 12 24.94 11.04 2.06
N GLY A 13 25.40 11.52 3.21
CA GLY A 13 26.56 10.97 3.91
C GLY A 13 26.34 9.66 4.68
N HIS A 14 25.09 9.31 5.02
CA HIS A 14 24.82 8.18 5.93
C HIS A 14 24.37 6.89 5.24
N ARG A 15 23.81 6.93 4.02
CA ARG A 15 23.40 5.71 3.29
C ARG A 15 24.52 5.08 2.45
N LEU A 16 25.60 5.81 2.15
CA LEU A 16 26.76 5.29 1.42
C LEU A 16 27.76 4.54 2.33
N ARG A 17 27.75 4.76 3.65
CA ARG A 17 28.74 4.13 4.56
C ARG A 17 28.57 2.61 4.70
N PHE A 18 27.36 2.05 4.62
CA PHE A 18 27.15 0.59 4.73
C PHE A 18 27.50 -0.18 3.45
N SER A 19 27.35 0.45 2.27
CA SER A 19 27.78 -0.14 0.99
C SER A 19 29.30 -0.16 0.89
N HIS A 20 29.97 0.91 1.34
CA HIS A 20 31.43 0.97 1.30
C HIS A 20 32.09 -0.07 2.18
N ILE A 21 31.53 -0.45 3.33
CA ILE A 21 32.14 -1.47 4.20
C ILE A 21 32.16 -2.84 3.50
N ASN A 22 31.07 -3.24 2.84
CA ASN A 22 31.01 -4.52 2.13
C ASN A 22 31.87 -4.53 0.85
N THR A 23 31.94 -3.43 0.10
CA THR A 23 32.85 -3.34 -1.06
C THR A 23 34.30 -3.23 -0.63
N SER A 24 34.61 -2.55 0.49
CA SER A 24 35.99 -2.42 1.00
C SER A 24 36.50 -3.75 1.55
N ILE A 25 35.65 -4.53 2.22
CA ILE A 25 35.99 -5.89 2.67
C ILE A 25 36.22 -6.80 1.47
N PHE A 26 35.39 -6.70 0.42
CA PHE A 26 35.61 -7.46 -0.82
C PHE A 26 36.89 -7.06 -1.53
N VAL A 27 37.21 -5.77 -1.63
CA VAL A 27 38.46 -5.26 -2.21
C VAL A 27 39.66 -5.65 -1.35
N LEU A 28 39.54 -5.68 -0.02
CA LEU A 28 40.58 -6.17 0.90
C LEU A 28 40.81 -7.67 0.74
N ILE A 29 39.75 -8.47 0.63
CA ILE A 29 39.85 -9.92 0.38
C ILE A 29 40.46 -10.18 -1.01
N PHE A 30 40.08 -9.39 -2.01
CA PHE A 30 40.64 -9.46 -3.37
C PHE A 30 42.12 -9.03 -3.41
N ALA A 31 42.48 -7.98 -2.66
CA ALA A 31 43.86 -7.50 -2.53
C ALA A 31 44.73 -8.48 -1.74
N LEU A 32 44.23 -9.08 -0.65
CA LEU A 32 44.91 -10.14 0.07
C LEU A 32 45.17 -11.36 -0.83
N PHE A 33 44.22 -11.73 -1.69
CA PHE A 33 44.38 -12.86 -2.62
C PHE A 33 45.40 -12.61 -3.74
N PHE A 34 45.52 -11.38 -4.23
CA PHE A 34 46.46 -11.02 -5.31
C PHE A 34 47.86 -10.61 -4.80
N LEU A 35 47.98 -10.13 -3.56
CA LEU A 35 49.24 -9.61 -3.01
C LEU A 35 50.00 -10.60 -2.10
N LEU A 36 49.44 -11.75 -1.78
CA LEU A 36 50.13 -12.83 -1.05
C LEU A 36 51.28 -13.53 -1.80
N PRO A 37 51.28 -13.70 -3.14
CA PRO A 37 52.35 -14.43 -3.83
C PRO A 37 53.77 -13.84 -3.72
N PRO A 38 54.00 -12.51 -3.77
CA PRO A 38 55.36 -11.97 -3.73
C PRO A 38 55.98 -11.92 -2.32
N ALA A 39 55.23 -12.16 -1.24
CA ALA A 39 55.73 -12.02 0.14
C ALA A 39 56.41 -13.28 0.71
N ILE A 40 56.37 -14.42 0.00
CA ILE A 40 56.94 -15.71 0.45
C ILE A 40 58.28 -16.01 -0.25
N GLY A 41 58.82 -15.07 -1.01
CA GLY A 41 60.02 -15.22 -1.83
C GLY A 41 61.36 -15.08 -1.10
N GLN A 42 61.57 -15.77 0.02
CA GLN A 42 62.89 -15.87 0.67
C GLN A 42 63.09 -17.26 1.31
N GLU A 43 63.37 -18.30 0.50
CA GLU A 43 64.27 -19.46 0.80
C GLU A 43 64.05 -20.61 -0.21
N SER A 44 65.10 -21.06 -0.90
CA SER A 44 65.03 -21.80 -2.18
C SER A 44 64.55 -23.25 -2.11
N ASN A 45 64.49 -23.90 -0.95
CA ASN A 45 64.15 -25.34 -0.86
C ASN A 45 62.72 -25.62 -0.37
N VAL A 46 62.03 -24.64 0.23
CA VAL A 46 60.58 -24.75 0.58
C VAL A 46 59.71 -24.33 -0.62
N VAL A 47 60.31 -23.64 -1.60
CA VAL A 47 59.64 -23.06 -2.76
C VAL A 47 59.01 -24.11 -3.66
N GLU A 48 59.64 -25.26 -3.90
CA GLU A 48 59.10 -26.19 -4.91
C GLU A 48 57.84 -26.95 -4.45
N GLU A 49 57.80 -27.37 -3.17
CA GLU A 49 56.60 -27.97 -2.56
C GLU A 49 55.52 -26.93 -2.26
N ALA A 50 55.89 -25.76 -1.72
CA ALA A 50 54.94 -24.68 -1.49
C ALA A 50 54.36 -24.16 -2.82
N GLN A 51 55.13 -24.08 -3.89
CA GLN A 51 54.67 -23.61 -5.21
C GLN A 51 53.81 -24.67 -5.92
N LYS A 52 54.04 -25.98 -5.70
CA LYS A 52 53.11 -27.04 -6.11
C LYS A 52 51.80 -26.99 -5.32
N GLN A 53 51.86 -26.80 -4.01
CA GLN A 53 50.68 -26.69 -3.15
C GLN A 53 49.87 -25.42 -3.44
N VAL A 54 50.55 -24.30 -3.68
CA VAL A 54 49.95 -23.02 -4.11
C VAL A 54 49.38 -23.12 -5.52
N ARG A 55 50.04 -23.79 -6.48
CA ARG A 55 49.44 -24.05 -7.82
C ARG A 55 48.21 -24.95 -7.76
N SER A 56 48.22 -25.99 -6.92
CA SER A 56 47.04 -26.82 -6.63
C SER A 56 45.91 -26.00 -6.01
N TRP A 57 46.25 -25.12 -5.07
CA TRP A 57 45.30 -24.20 -4.44
C TRP A 57 44.78 -23.15 -5.42
N TRP A 58 45.59 -22.65 -6.36
CA TRP A 58 45.20 -21.71 -7.41
C TRP A 58 44.33 -22.35 -8.50
N ALA A 59 44.62 -23.59 -8.89
CA ALA A 59 43.77 -24.34 -9.82
C ALA A 59 42.36 -24.57 -9.22
N ASN A 60 42.29 -24.84 -7.92
CA ASN A 60 41.02 -24.92 -7.20
C ASN A 60 40.39 -23.53 -6.93
N SER A 61 41.19 -22.48 -6.68
CA SER A 61 40.71 -21.12 -6.42
C SER A 61 40.15 -20.42 -7.64
N GLN A 62 40.65 -20.71 -8.85
CA GLN A 62 40.10 -20.20 -10.11
C GLN A 62 38.63 -20.58 -10.29
N VAL A 63 38.24 -21.80 -9.88
CA VAL A 63 36.84 -22.24 -9.90
C VAL A 63 36.00 -21.43 -8.92
N TYR A 64 36.48 -21.21 -7.69
CA TYR A 64 35.77 -20.40 -6.69
C TYR A 64 35.65 -18.93 -7.10
N VAL A 65 36.70 -18.32 -7.66
CA VAL A 65 36.69 -16.94 -8.16
C VAL A 65 35.73 -16.81 -9.34
N GLY A 66 35.73 -17.77 -10.27
CA GLY A 66 34.79 -17.82 -11.38
C GLY A 66 33.34 -17.88 -10.91
N VAL A 67 33.04 -18.71 -9.90
CA VAL A 67 31.69 -18.80 -9.29
C VAL A 67 31.30 -17.50 -8.60
N ILE A 68 32.21 -16.86 -7.84
CA ILE A 68 31.93 -15.59 -7.16
C ILE A 68 31.63 -14.47 -8.17
N VAL A 69 32.44 -14.35 -9.23
CA VAL A 69 32.22 -13.36 -10.29
C VAL A 69 30.91 -13.62 -11.02
N LEU A 70 30.58 -14.88 -11.30
CA LEU A 70 29.31 -15.25 -11.93
C LEU A 70 28.10 -14.89 -11.04
N VAL A 71 28.16 -15.22 -9.74
CA VAL A 71 27.12 -14.85 -8.77
C VAL A 71 26.98 -13.34 -8.66
N PHE A 72 28.09 -12.59 -8.67
CA PHE A 72 28.08 -11.14 -8.67
C PHE A 72 27.44 -10.56 -9.94
N LEU A 73 27.76 -11.08 -11.13
CA LEU A 73 27.17 -10.65 -12.39
C LEU A 73 25.67 -10.93 -12.43
N ILE A 74 25.23 -12.13 -12.04
CA ILE A 74 23.81 -12.50 -11.98
C ILE A 74 23.08 -11.60 -10.97
N SER A 75 23.67 -11.35 -9.80
CA SER A 75 23.09 -10.48 -8.77
C SER A 75 23.01 -9.02 -9.23
N SER A 76 24.03 -8.53 -9.94
CA SER A 76 24.07 -7.17 -10.50
C SER A 76 23.01 -6.97 -11.57
N VAL A 77 22.87 -7.91 -12.51
CA VAL A 77 21.81 -7.90 -13.52
C VAL A 77 20.43 -7.97 -12.83
N GLY A 78 20.27 -8.82 -11.82
CA GLY A 78 19.04 -8.90 -11.04
C GLY A 78 18.70 -7.60 -10.31
N TYR A 79 19.70 -6.90 -9.78
CA TYR A 79 19.53 -5.60 -9.14
C TYR A 79 19.12 -4.51 -10.15
N LEU A 80 19.77 -4.47 -11.32
CA LEU A 80 19.40 -3.54 -12.40
C LEU A 80 17.96 -3.78 -12.88
N ILE A 81 17.54 -5.04 -13.04
CA ILE A 81 16.15 -5.35 -13.40
C ILE A 81 15.18 -4.86 -12.31
N LYS A 82 15.53 -5.03 -11.02
CA LYS A 82 14.71 -4.52 -9.90
C LYS A 82 14.59 -2.99 -9.89
N LEU A 83 15.65 -2.28 -10.28
CA LEU A 83 15.68 -0.81 -10.38
C LEU A 83 14.77 -0.22 -11.46
N PHE A 84 14.34 -0.99 -12.45
CA PHE A 84 13.44 -0.51 -13.50
C PHE A 84 12.05 -1.16 -13.45
N LYS A 85 11.85 -2.13 -12.56
CA LYS A 85 10.60 -2.88 -12.48
C LYS A 85 9.53 -2.06 -11.75
N LYS A 86 8.63 -1.45 -12.52
CA LYS A 86 7.37 -0.89 -12.00
C LYS A 86 6.48 -2.01 -11.45
N ASP A 87 5.64 -1.69 -10.45
CA ASP A 87 4.68 -2.64 -9.91
C ASP A 87 3.70 -3.11 -11.01
N LYS A 88 3.60 -4.43 -11.20
CA LYS A 88 2.77 -5.04 -12.26
C LYS A 88 1.29 -4.66 -12.15
N LEU A 89 0.76 -4.56 -10.93
CA LEU A 89 -0.65 -4.26 -10.69
C LEU A 89 -0.92 -2.78 -10.87
N LEU A 90 -0.07 -1.92 -10.32
CA LEU A 90 -0.20 -0.48 -10.51
C LEU A 90 0.04 -0.07 -11.97
N LYS A 91 0.90 -0.79 -12.71
CA LYS A 91 1.09 -0.56 -14.15
C LYS A 91 -0.22 -0.72 -14.94
N LYS A 92 -1.16 -1.56 -14.49
CA LYS A 92 -2.48 -1.70 -15.15
C LYS A 92 -3.40 -0.51 -14.96
N LEU A 93 -3.08 0.36 -14.00
CA LEU A 93 -3.80 1.60 -13.70
C LEU A 93 -3.15 2.83 -14.35
N LEU A 94 -2.04 2.65 -15.08
CA LEU A 94 -1.36 3.74 -15.77
C LEU A 94 -2.28 4.37 -16.83
N ASP A 95 -2.30 5.70 -16.88
CA ASP A 95 -3.10 6.52 -17.79
C ASP A 95 -4.62 6.30 -17.70
N LYS A 96 -5.08 5.67 -16.61
CA LYS A 96 -6.51 5.47 -16.32
C LYS A 96 -6.97 6.45 -15.26
N TYR A 97 -8.27 6.77 -15.28
CA TYR A 97 -8.90 7.56 -14.24
C TYR A 97 -9.06 6.72 -12.96
N VAL A 98 -8.45 7.16 -11.87
CA VAL A 98 -8.41 6.43 -10.60
C VAL A 98 -8.62 7.39 -9.43
N VAL A 99 -9.23 6.89 -8.36
CA VAL A 99 -9.39 7.58 -7.08
C VAL A 99 -8.47 6.92 -6.06
N PHE A 100 -7.53 7.68 -5.49
CA PHE A 100 -6.74 7.27 -4.34
C PHE A 100 -7.49 7.63 -3.08
N GLN A 101 -7.72 6.64 -2.23
CA GLN A 101 -8.21 6.84 -0.88
C GLN A 101 -7.04 6.79 0.09
N MET A 102 -6.85 7.87 0.81
CA MET A 102 -5.76 8.03 1.78
C MET A 102 -6.19 7.60 3.18
N LYS A 103 -5.21 7.34 4.05
CA LYS A 103 -5.41 6.97 5.45
C LYS A 103 -6.10 8.07 6.28
N ASP A 104 -5.89 9.33 5.92
CA ASP A 104 -6.51 10.49 6.57
C ASP A 104 -7.95 10.76 6.09
N GLY A 105 -8.49 9.92 5.20
CA GLY A 105 -9.82 10.08 4.61
C GLY A 105 -9.85 11.03 3.40
N GLN A 106 -8.73 11.70 3.08
CA GLN A 106 -8.65 12.51 1.87
C GLN A 106 -8.68 11.63 0.62
N ARG A 107 -9.18 12.22 -0.46
CA ARG A 107 -9.25 11.56 -1.76
C ARG A 107 -8.64 12.41 -2.84
N TYR A 108 -7.86 11.74 -3.67
CA TYR A 108 -7.26 12.32 -4.86
C TYR A 108 -7.78 11.56 -6.06
N ARG A 109 -8.27 12.27 -7.08
CA ARG A 109 -8.87 11.65 -8.26
C ARG A 109 -8.33 12.28 -9.51
N GLY A 110 -8.17 11.48 -10.55
CA GLY A 110 -7.62 11.96 -11.81
C GLY A 110 -6.95 10.85 -12.59
N THR A 111 -6.19 11.24 -13.60
CA THR A 111 -5.43 10.30 -14.41
C THR A 111 -4.12 9.94 -13.71
N MET A 112 -3.87 8.66 -13.51
CA MET A 112 -2.70 8.18 -12.78
C MET A 112 -1.47 8.06 -13.69
N ARG A 113 -0.35 8.67 -13.28
CA ARG A 113 0.98 8.40 -13.81
C ARG A 113 1.83 7.67 -12.78
N LEU A 114 2.57 6.67 -13.24
CA LEU A 114 3.43 5.86 -12.39
C LEU A 114 4.88 6.01 -12.82
N GLU A 115 5.73 6.45 -11.92
CA GLU A 115 7.19 6.46 -12.09
C GLU A 115 7.89 5.49 -11.14
N PHE A 116 9.19 5.30 -11.34
CA PHE A 116 9.96 4.42 -10.44
C PHE A 116 10.10 5.02 -9.02
N THR A 117 10.22 6.35 -8.94
CA THR A 117 10.44 7.10 -7.70
C THR A 117 9.14 7.47 -6.97
N GLY A 118 7.99 7.33 -7.63
CA GLY A 118 6.71 7.76 -7.09
C GLY A 118 5.57 7.66 -8.09
N MET A 119 4.49 8.39 -7.81
CA MET A 119 3.30 8.42 -8.65
C MET A 119 2.65 9.79 -8.62
N GLU A 120 1.93 10.13 -9.69
CA GLU A 120 1.24 11.41 -9.83
C GLU A 120 -0.22 11.16 -10.20
N ILE A 121 -1.13 11.96 -9.63
CA ILE A 121 -2.50 12.11 -10.12
C ILE A 121 -2.64 13.47 -10.78
N ILE A 122 -3.06 13.48 -12.03
CA ILE A 122 -3.42 14.70 -12.76
C ILE A 122 -4.93 14.88 -12.71
N SER A 123 -5.37 15.97 -12.07
CA SER A 123 -6.79 16.27 -11.86
C SER A 123 -7.19 17.55 -12.60
N GLU A 124 -7.76 17.39 -13.79
CA GLU A 124 -8.33 18.51 -14.55
C GLU A 124 -9.50 19.17 -13.80
N GLU A 125 -10.25 18.39 -13.02
CA GLU A 125 -11.35 18.91 -12.22
C GLU A 125 -10.86 19.77 -11.05
N SER A 126 -9.78 19.35 -10.37
CA SER A 126 -9.14 20.18 -9.34
C SER A 126 -8.65 21.49 -9.92
N ARG A 127 -8.08 21.47 -11.14
CA ARG A 127 -7.63 22.67 -11.85
C ARG A 127 -8.79 23.64 -12.13
N GLN A 128 -9.93 23.15 -12.61
CA GLN A 128 -11.12 23.98 -12.85
C GLN A 128 -11.67 24.60 -11.56
N ARG A 129 -11.47 23.92 -10.42
CA ARG A 129 -11.88 24.38 -9.09
C ARG A 129 -10.86 25.29 -8.40
N GLY A 130 -9.73 25.61 -9.04
CA GLY A 130 -8.67 26.44 -8.46
C GLY A 130 -7.79 25.72 -7.44
N HIS A 131 -7.85 24.39 -7.38
CA HIS A 131 -6.94 23.55 -6.60
C HIS A 131 -5.71 23.16 -7.42
N ALA A 132 -4.76 22.47 -6.78
CA ALA A 132 -3.55 21.98 -7.44
C ALA A 132 -3.93 21.08 -8.64
N PRO A 133 -3.33 21.30 -9.83
CA PRO A 133 -3.65 20.55 -11.04
C PRO A 133 -3.12 19.11 -11.00
N SER A 134 -2.08 18.85 -10.20
CA SER A 134 -1.58 17.50 -9.95
C SER A 134 -1.08 17.32 -8.52
N TYR A 135 -1.08 16.07 -8.08
CA TYR A 135 -0.62 15.65 -6.77
C TYR A 135 0.42 14.55 -6.95
N ILE A 136 1.62 14.76 -6.39
CA ILE A 136 2.77 13.86 -6.52
C ILE A 136 2.98 13.16 -5.18
N PHE A 137 3.14 11.84 -5.22
CA PHE A 137 3.39 10.99 -4.07
C PHE A 137 4.72 10.27 -4.25
N THR A 138 5.60 10.41 -3.28
CA THR A 138 6.82 9.59 -3.20
C THR A 138 6.47 8.13 -2.91
N ASN A 139 7.39 7.21 -3.15
CA ASN A 139 7.19 5.80 -2.80
C ASN A 139 6.85 5.58 -1.32
N GLU A 140 7.41 6.39 -0.42
CA GLU A 140 7.18 6.30 1.03
C GLU A 140 5.76 6.79 1.36
N GLU A 141 5.33 7.93 0.83
CA GLU A 141 3.96 8.44 1.02
C GLU A 141 2.90 7.52 0.39
N ARG A 142 3.20 6.93 -0.77
CA ARG A 142 2.35 5.92 -1.39
C ARG A 142 2.18 4.71 -0.47
N ASP A 143 3.31 4.09 -0.10
CA ASP A 143 3.33 2.85 0.66
C ASP A 143 2.85 3.05 2.10
N ALA A 144 2.89 4.27 2.64
CA ALA A 144 2.41 4.60 3.99
C ALA A 144 0.98 5.14 4.01
N GLY A 145 0.59 5.98 3.04
CA GLY A 145 -0.62 6.79 3.06
C GLY A 145 -1.80 6.25 2.25
N ILE A 146 -1.57 5.56 1.13
CA ILE A 146 -2.66 5.09 0.27
C ILE A 146 -3.25 3.79 0.81
N VAL A 147 -4.57 3.76 0.93
CA VAL A 147 -5.37 2.61 1.40
C VAL A 147 -6.03 1.87 0.25
N ALA A 148 -6.50 2.57 -0.77
CA ALA A 148 -7.12 1.93 -1.92
C ALA A 148 -6.90 2.74 -3.19
N TYR A 149 -6.71 2.02 -4.29
CA TYR A 149 -6.77 2.56 -5.66
C TYR A 149 -8.09 2.10 -6.27
N ILE A 150 -9.04 3.01 -6.37
CA ILE A 150 -10.42 2.72 -6.74
C ILE A 150 -10.67 3.18 -8.16
N ARG A 151 -11.19 2.28 -8.99
CA ARG A 151 -11.61 2.59 -10.35
C ARG A 151 -13.10 2.30 -10.48
N TYR A 152 -13.89 3.36 -10.50
CA TYR A 152 -15.35 3.24 -10.61
C TYR A 152 -15.77 3.01 -12.06
N LEU A 153 -16.72 2.11 -12.27
CA LEU A 153 -17.17 1.73 -13.62
C LEU A 153 -17.89 2.88 -14.34
N ASP A 154 -18.61 3.71 -13.60
CA ASP A 154 -19.30 4.91 -14.12
C ASP A 154 -18.35 6.01 -14.61
N SER A 155 -17.07 5.95 -14.20
CA SER A 155 -16.01 6.88 -14.63
C SER A 155 -15.19 6.35 -15.82
N MET A 156 -15.43 5.12 -16.26
CA MET A 156 -14.72 4.52 -17.38
C MET A 156 -15.34 4.94 -18.71
N ASN A 157 -14.49 5.20 -19.71
CA ASN A 157 -14.97 5.40 -21.08
C ASN A 157 -15.37 4.07 -21.75
N ALA A 158 -16.01 4.14 -22.92
CA ALA A 158 -16.49 2.94 -23.61
C ALA A 158 -15.36 1.96 -24.01
N SER A 159 -14.19 2.46 -24.41
CA SER A 159 -13.03 1.61 -24.71
C SER A 159 -12.49 0.90 -23.48
N GLU A 160 -12.45 1.58 -22.34
CA GLU A 160 -12.02 1.08 -21.06
C GLU A 160 -12.97 0.01 -20.51
N LEU A 161 -14.27 0.18 -20.71
CA LEU A 161 -15.28 -0.82 -20.37
C LEU A 161 -15.11 -2.10 -21.22
N ARG A 162 -14.78 -1.96 -22.51
CA ARG A 162 -14.47 -3.12 -23.38
C ARG A 162 -13.18 -3.81 -22.96
N GLU A 163 -12.11 -3.06 -22.68
CA GLU A 163 -10.85 -3.61 -22.18
C GLU A 163 -11.09 -4.36 -20.87
N ARG A 164 -11.85 -3.76 -19.95
CA ARG A 164 -12.24 -4.38 -18.68
C ARG A 164 -13.02 -5.66 -18.89
N ALA A 165 -13.99 -5.69 -19.81
CA ALA A 165 -14.77 -6.89 -20.10
C ALA A 165 -13.87 -8.04 -20.59
N TRP A 166 -12.93 -7.74 -21.48
CA TRP A 166 -11.95 -8.71 -21.95
C TRP A 166 -11.00 -9.17 -20.82
N GLU A 167 -10.56 -8.26 -19.96
CA GLU A 167 -9.78 -8.62 -18.78
C GLU A 167 -10.56 -9.51 -17.82
N LEU A 168 -11.84 -9.23 -17.59
CA LEU A 168 -12.70 -10.00 -16.70
C LEU A 168 -12.92 -11.41 -17.24
N GLU A 169 -13.19 -11.55 -18.54
CA GLU A 169 -13.32 -12.85 -19.20
C GLU A 169 -12.04 -13.68 -19.05
N ARG A 170 -10.88 -13.05 -19.23
CA ARG A 170 -9.57 -13.68 -19.06
C ARG A 170 -9.28 -14.08 -17.61
N VAL A 171 -9.82 -13.36 -16.64
CA VAL A 171 -9.70 -13.69 -15.21
C VAL A 171 -10.49 -14.95 -14.89
N TYR A 172 -11.73 -15.06 -15.39
CA TYR A 172 -12.55 -16.28 -15.25
C TYR A 172 -12.01 -17.46 -16.06
N HIS A 173 -11.55 -17.21 -17.29
CA HIS A 173 -11.07 -18.23 -18.22
C HIS A 173 -9.62 -17.99 -18.62
N PRO A 174 -8.65 -18.19 -17.71
CA PRO A 174 -7.26 -17.90 -18.00
C PRO A 174 -6.71 -18.90 -19.04
N PRO A 175 -6.06 -18.42 -20.11
CA PRO A 175 -5.48 -19.30 -21.13
C PRO A 175 -4.35 -20.16 -20.55
N LEU A 176 -4.12 -21.34 -21.15
CA LEU A 176 -3.19 -22.36 -20.63
C LEU A 176 -1.78 -21.82 -20.34
N PHE A 177 -1.23 -20.99 -21.23
CA PHE A 177 0.09 -20.38 -21.06
C PHE A 177 0.19 -19.51 -19.80
N TYR A 178 -0.91 -18.85 -19.39
CA TYR A 178 -0.95 -18.05 -18.16
C TYR A 178 -1.00 -18.94 -16.93
N LYS A 179 -1.65 -20.10 -17.01
CA LYS A 179 -1.62 -21.10 -15.93
C LYS A 179 -0.20 -21.67 -15.77
N ILE A 180 0.49 -21.99 -16.87
CA ILE A 180 1.86 -22.52 -16.87
C ILE A 180 2.86 -21.48 -16.37
N GLY A 181 2.78 -20.24 -16.87
CA GLY A 181 3.67 -19.16 -16.43
C GLY A 181 3.58 -18.87 -14.93
N ARG A 182 2.37 -18.99 -14.34
CA ARG A 182 2.19 -18.87 -12.89
C ARG A 182 2.86 -20.02 -12.12
N LYS A 183 2.70 -21.26 -12.59
CA LYS A 183 3.41 -22.42 -11.99
C LYS A 183 4.94 -22.26 -12.05
N ILE A 184 5.48 -21.82 -13.18
CA ILE A 184 6.92 -21.59 -13.34
C ILE A 184 7.41 -20.49 -12.39
N ARG A 185 6.69 -19.36 -12.30
CA ARG A 185 7.02 -18.29 -11.36
C ARG A 185 7.09 -18.81 -9.93
N ASN A 186 6.10 -19.59 -9.51
CA ASN A 186 6.03 -20.07 -8.13
C ASN A 186 7.14 -21.10 -7.85
N MET A 187 7.45 -21.96 -8.83
CA MET A 187 8.61 -22.85 -8.75
C MET A 187 9.94 -22.08 -8.63
N LEU A 188 10.10 -20.97 -9.37
CA LEU A 188 11.31 -20.13 -9.27
C LEU A 188 11.43 -19.41 -7.92
N ILE A 189 10.30 -19.00 -7.33
CA ILE A 189 10.27 -18.40 -5.98
C ILE A 189 10.73 -19.44 -4.96
N ALA A 190 10.10 -20.62 -4.95
CA ALA A 190 10.48 -21.72 -4.06
C ALA A 190 11.95 -22.16 -4.26
N LEU A 191 12.43 -22.20 -5.51
CA LEU A 191 13.83 -22.54 -5.81
C LEU A 191 14.79 -21.48 -5.27
N ARG A 192 14.47 -20.19 -5.43
CA ARG A 192 15.29 -19.10 -4.89
C ARG A 192 15.36 -19.16 -3.37
N GLU A 193 14.23 -19.46 -2.71
CA GLU A 193 14.16 -19.60 -1.26
C GLU A 193 15.00 -20.79 -0.78
N ALA A 194 14.87 -21.96 -1.42
CA ALA A 194 15.70 -23.12 -1.11
C ALA A 194 17.21 -22.86 -1.34
N LEU A 195 17.56 -22.05 -2.34
CA LEU A 195 18.94 -21.62 -2.59
C LEU A 195 19.43 -20.67 -1.50
N ASP A 196 18.62 -19.69 -1.08
CA ASP A 196 18.97 -18.78 0.02
C ASP A 196 19.15 -19.57 1.34
N GLU A 197 18.33 -20.59 1.59
CA GLU A 197 18.47 -21.51 2.72
C GLU A 197 19.75 -22.34 2.62
N ALA A 198 20.02 -22.98 1.47
CA ALA A 198 21.24 -23.75 1.26
C ALA A 198 22.51 -22.89 1.41
N ILE A 199 22.50 -21.66 0.89
CA ILE A 199 23.60 -20.69 1.06
C ILE A 199 23.77 -20.36 2.54
N SER A 200 22.68 -20.11 3.28
CA SER A 200 22.76 -19.81 4.71
C SER A 200 23.29 -21.01 5.51
N MET A 201 22.89 -22.24 5.16
CA MET A 201 23.36 -23.48 5.79
C MET A 201 24.85 -23.72 5.52
N VAL A 202 25.30 -23.52 4.28
CA VAL A 202 26.72 -23.60 3.90
C VAL A 202 27.52 -22.50 4.60
N TRP A 203 27.02 -21.28 4.66
CA TRP A 203 27.66 -20.17 5.37
C TRP A 203 27.78 -20.43 6.87
N ASN A 204 26.72 -20.96 7.49
CA ASN A 204 26.71 -21.39 8.89
C ASN A 204 27.66 -22.54 9.15
N SER A 205 27.76 -23.51 8.23
CA SER A 205 28.67 -24.64 8.31
C SER A 205 30.12 -24.22 8.11
N PHE A 206 30.38 -23.27 7.21
CA PHE A 206 31.69 -22.65 7.03
C PHE A 206 32.09 -21.83 8.26
N ARG A 207 31.16 -21.08 8.86
CA ARG A 207 31.40 -20.34 10.11
C ARG A 207 31.62 -21.27 11.30
N ARG A 208 30.92 -22.41 11.37
CA ARG A 208 31.15 -23.47 12.36
C ARG A 208 32.50 -24.13 12.15
N GLY A 209 32.86 -24.52 10.93
CA GLY A 209 34.16 -25.12 10.60
C GLY A 209 35.33 -24.15 10.79
N ALA A 210 35.14 -22.86 10.50
CA ALA A 210 36.07 -21.79 10.85
C ALA A 210 36.18 -21.64 12.37
N LYS A 211 35.08 -21.71 13.13
CA LYS A 211 35.07 -21.76 14.59
C LYS A 211 35.75 -23.01 15.16
N THR A 212 35.65 -24.18 14.53
CA THR A 212 36.35 -25.41 14.97
C THR A 212 37.86 -25.34 14.69
N ARG A 213 38.28 -24.52 13.72
CA ARG A 213 39.70 -24.19 13.51
C ARG A 213 40.18 -23.01 14.36
N LEU A 214 39.26 -22.14 14.81
CA LEU A 214 39.52 -21.03 15.74
C LEU A 214 39.29 -21.43 17.22
N SER A 215 38.74 -22.61 17.51
CA SER A 215 38.42 -23.07 18.87
C SER A 215 39.67 -23.47 19.64
N SER A 216 40.79 -23.70 18.96
CA SER A 216 42.12 -23.77 19.58
C SER A 216 42.59 -22.44 20.17
N TYR A 217 41.91 -21.32 19.88
CA TYR A 217 42.23 -19.99 20.42
C TYR A 217 41.15 -19.41 21.35
N ASN A 218 40.02 -20.10 21.56
CA ASN A 218 38.80 -19.50 22.11
C ASN A 218 38.20 -20.23 23.33
N GLU A 219 38.99 -21.03 24.05
CA GLU A 219 38.62 -21.50 25.40
C GLU A 219 38.56 -20.34 26.40
N ALA A 220 39.28 -19.24 26.15
CA ALA A 220 39.30 -18.06 27.02
C ALA A 220 38.08 -17.12 26.89
N TYR A 221 37.24 -17.28 25.86
CA TYR A 221 36.12 -16.35 25.59
C TYR A 221 34.74 -16.90 26.00
N GLN A 222 34.64 -18.20 26.29
CA GLN A 222 33.36 -18.83 26.66
C GLN A 222 32.92 -18.52 28.10
N THR A 223 33.81 -18.03 28.96
CA THR A 223 33.46 -17.59 30.32
C THR A 223 32.89 -16.17 30.39
N ALA A 224 32.92 -15.40 29.29
CA ALA A 224 32.53 -13.98 29.30
C ALA A 224 31.22 -13.65 28.55
N ALA A 225 30.65 -14.57 27.77
CA ALA A 225 29.44 -14.30 26.97
C ALA A 225 28.33 -15.31 27.28
N GLY A 226 27.65 -15.08 28.41
CA GLY A 226 26.48 -15.84 28.81
C GLY A 226 25.29 -15.72 27.85
N GLY A 227 24.52 -16.80 27.75
CA GLY A 227 23.06 -16.77 27.61
C GLY A 227 22.39 -16.30 26.30
N ASP A 228 23.12 -15.90 25.26
CA ASP A 228 22.50 -15.30 24.04
C ASP A 228 22.29 -16.29 22.87
N PHE A 229 22.51 -17.59 23.09
CA PHE A 229 22.48 -18.59 22.02
C PHE A 229 21.11 -19.27 21.85
N GLU A 230 20.44 -19.64 22.94
CA GLU A 230 19.08 -20.21 22.90
C GLU A 230 18.06 -19.21 22.36
N LYS A 231 18.19 -17.93 22.73
CA LYS A 231 17.30 -16.87 22.25
C LYS A 231 17.38 -16.66 20.73
N ARG A 232 18.58 -16.78 20.15
CA ARG A 232 18.78 -16.72 18.69
C ARG A 232 18.29 -17.97 17.96
N LEU A 233 18.31 -19.14 18.61
CA LEU A 233 17.72 -20.35 18.05
C LEU A 233 16.20 -20.25 18.00
N GLN A 234 15.59 -19.71 19.05
CA GLN A 234 14.16 -19.51 19.13
C GLN A 234 13.67 -18.42 18.15
N GLU A 235 14.42 -17.33 17.98
CA GLU A 235 14.15 -16.31 16.95
C GLU A 235 14.22 -16.88 15.51
N LEU A 236 15.10 -17.85 15.25
CA LEU A 236 15.19 -18.53 13.95
C LEU A 236 14.06 -19.55 13.72
N GLU A 237 13.60 -20.21 14.79
CA GLU A 237 12.47 -21.13 14.75
C GLU A 237 11.14 -20.37 14.54
N ASP A 238 10.96 -19.24 15.22
CA ASP A 238 9.84 -18.32 15.00
C ASP A 238 9.85 -17.68 13.60
N GLU A 239 11.04 -17.37 13.06
CA GLU A 239 11.20 -16.98 11.65
C GLU A 239 10.68 -18.11 10.75
N SER A 240 11.18 -19.34 10.93
CA SER A 240 10.84 -20.50 10.10
C SER A 240 9.34 -20.86 10.08
N THR A 241 8.66 -20.75 11.23
CA THR A 241 7.21 -21.00 11.33
C THR A 241 6.40 -19.90 10.67
N SER A 242 6.77 -18.63 10.86
CA SER A 242 6.15 -17.51 10.15
C SER A 242 6.34 -17.58 8.62
N TYR A 243 7.44 -18.17 8.16
CA TYR A 243 7.74 -18.41 6.74
C TYR A 243 6.86 -19.50 6.13
N LEU A 244 6.66 -20.63 6.82
CA LEU A 244 5.78 -21.71 6.36
C LEU A 244 4.32 -21.27 6.27
N GLU A 245 3.87 -20.43 7.21
CA GLU A 245 2.54 -19.83 7.18
C GLU A 245 2.37 -18.92 5.96
N GLN A 246 3.35 -18.07 5.64
CA GLN A 246 3.32 -17.23 4.44
C GLN A 246 3.30 -18.06 3.16
N GLU A 247 4.10 -19.11 3.04
CA GLU A 247 4.12 -19.95 1.84
C GLU A 247 2.79 -20.68 1.63
N SER A 248 2.20 -21.20 2.71
CA SER A 248 0.89 -21.84 2.66
C SER A 248 -0.20 -20.86 2.20
N TYR A 249 -0.16 -19.61 2.70
CA TYR A 249 -1.08 -18.56 2.31
C TYR A 249 -0.93 -18.16 0.85
N GLU A 250 0.30 -18.03 0.35
CA GLU A 250 0.60 -17.73 -1.05
C GLU A 250 0.04 -18.79 -2.01
N ARG A 251 0.20 -20.07 -1.66
CA ARG A 251 -0.35 -21.19 -2.45
C ARG A 251 -1.88 -21.19 -2.46
N LEU A 252 -2.51 -20.77 -1.35
CA LEU A 252 -3.97 -20.65 -1.27
C LEU A 252 -4.49 -19.51 -2.14
N ILE A 253 -3.91 -18.30 -2.04
CA ILE A 253 -4.31 -17.15 -2.86
C ILE A 253 -4.19 -17.46 -4.35
N GLU A 254 -3.11 -18.11 -4.76
CA GLU A 254 -2.86 -18.44 -6.18
C GLU A 254 -4.00 -19.29 -6.79
N ARG A 255 -4.59 -20.20 -6.00
CA ARG A 255 -5.74 -21.02 -6.43
C ARG A 255 -7.04 -20.22 -6.54
N LEU A 256 -7.18 -19.17 -5.76
CA LEU A 256 -8.36 -18.30 -5.74
C LEU A 256 -8.36 -17.26 -6.86
N ILE A 257 -7.28 -17.13 -7.64
CA ILE A 257 -7.27 -16.20 -8.78
C ILE A 257 -8.32 -16.64 -9.80
N GLY A 258 -9.25 -15.73 -10.11
CA GLY A 258 -10.36 -15.98 -11.02
C GLY A 258 -11.66 -16.38 -10.33
N THR A 259 -11.65 -16.64 -9.03
CA THR A 259 -12.85 -17.01 -8.26
C THR A 259 -13.38 -15.82 -7.47
N ARG A 260 -14.65 -15.92 -7.05
CA ARG A 260 -15.21 -14.97 -6.07
C ARG A 260 -14.62 -15.28 -4.68
N VAL A 261 -14.13 -14.25 -4.03
CA VAL A 261 -13.52 -14.30 -2.70
C VAL A 261 -14.18 -13.27 -1.80
N LYS A 262 -14.24 -13.60 -0.51
CA LYS A 262 -14.56 -12.63 0.53
C LYS A 262 -13.27 -12.05 1.09
N VAL A 263 -13.15 -10.73 1.03
CA VAL A 263 -12.01 -9.98 1.52
C VAL A 263 -12.41 -9.14 2.71
N ARG A 264 -11.49 -9.00 3.65
CA ARG A 264 -11.61 -8.14 4.81
C ARG A 264 -10.67 -6.97 4.64
N VAL A 265 -11.23 -5.79 4.66
CA VAL A 265 -10.50 -4.54 4.53
C VAL A 265 -10.51 -3.83 5.87
N ARG A 266 -9.32 -3.54 6.38
CA ARG A 266 -9.12 -2.78 7.63
C ARG A 266 -8.67 -1.37 7.31
N PHE A 267 -9.45 -0.40 7.77
CA PHE A 267 -9.13 1.02 7.66
C PHE A 267 -9.27 1.66 9.04
N GLY A 268 -8.14 1.95 9.68
CA GLY A 268 -8.16 2.43 11.06
C GLY A 268 -8.76 1.39 11.99
N GLU A 269 -9.83 1.76 12.70
CA GLU A 269 -10.59 0.86 13.58
C GLU A 269 -11.75 0.13 12.86
N ASP A 270 -12.08 0.56 11.64
CA ASP A 270 -13.18 -0.01 10.88
C ASP A 270 -12.74 -1.24 10.08
N GLU A 271 -13.45 -2.34 10.29
CA GLU A 271 -13.30 -3.58 9.54
C GLU A 271 -14.54 -3.78 8.64
N THR A 272 -14.34 -3.72 7.32
CA THR A 272 -15.42 -3.94 6.34
C THR A 272 -15.11 -5.18 5.52
N GLU A 273 -16.13 -5.98 5.22
CA GLU A 273 -16.00 -7.17 4.39
C GLU A 273 -16.63 -6.92 3.03
N TYR A 274 -15.92 -7.30 1.97
CA TYR A 274 -16.40 -7.21 0.60
C TYR A 274 -16.33 -8.57 -0.08
N THR A 275 -17.23 -8.82 -1.02
CA THR A 275 -17.14 -9.94 -1.95
C THR A 275 -16.66 -9.42 -3.30
N ALA A 276 -15.64 -10.04 -3.89
CA ALA A 276 -15.08 -9.60 -5.17
C ALA A 276 -14.47 -10.77 -5.94
N THR A 277 -14.23 -10.61 -7.23
CA THR A 277 -13.44 -11.56 -8.01
C THR A 277 -11.96 -11.23 -7.89
N LEU A 278 -11.14 -12.20 -7.47
CA LEU A 278 -9.70 -12.00 -7.34
C LEU A 278 -9.05 -11.96 -8.74
N LYS A 279 -8.58 -10.79 -9.15
CA LYS A 279 -7.97 -10.58 -10.48
C LYS A 279 -6.53 -11.09 -10.53
N ASP A 280 -5.70 -10.58 -9.63
CA ASP A 280 -4.26 -10.84 -9.57
C ASP A 280 -3.72 -10.28 -8.25
N TYR A 281 -2.54 -10.70 -7.83
CA TYR A 281 -1.92 -10.23 -6.59
C TYR A 281 -0.39 -10.19 -6.72
N ASN A 282 0.27 -9.44 -5.85
CA ASN A 282 1.73 -9.44 -5.70
C ASN A 282 2.13 -9.30 -4.22
N SER A 283 3.42 -9.08 -3.92
CA SER A 283 3.87 -8.94 -2.53
C SER A 283 3.33 -7.69 -1.81
N LYS A 284 2.89 -6.67 -2.55
CA LYS A 284 2.43 -5.38 -2.00
C LYS A 284 0.93 -5.14 -2.15
N HIS A 285 0.27 -5.71 -3.16
CA HIS A 285 -1.07 -5.32 -3.60
C HIS A 285 -1.92 -6.55 -3.98
N ILE A 286 -3.23 -6.43 -3.78
CA ILE A 286 -4.26 -7.36 -4.24
C ILE A 286 -5.20 -6.58 -5.16
N ALA A 287 -5.43 -7.09 -6.37
CA ALA A 287 -6.36 -6.49 -7.31
C ALA A 287 -7.66 -7.28 -7.34
N LEU A 288 -8.77 -6.58 -7.15
CA LEU A 288 -10.13 -7.11 -7.06
C LEU A 288 -11.01 -6.48 -8.14
N MET A 289 -11.89 -7.27 -8.72
CA MET A 289 -12.90 -6.82 -9.69
C MET A 289 -14.31 -7.08 -9.17
N ASN A 290 -15.27 -6.26 -9.61
CA ASN A 290 -16.67 -6.37 -9.21
C ASN A 290 -16.83 -6.39 -7.68
N VAL A 291 -16.25 -5.40 -7.00
CA VAL A 291 -16.31 -5.32 -5.54
C VAL A 291 -17.74 -5.03 -5.10
N LYS A 292 -18.26 -5.89 -4.21
CA LYS A 292 -19.60 -5.80 -3.63
C LYS A 292 -19.55 -5.82 -2.11
N ASP A 293 -20.43 -5.06 -1.47
CA ASP A 293 -20.65 -5.12 -0.02
C ASP A 293 -21.47 -6.37 0.37
N LYS A 294 -21.68 -6.59 1.68
CA LYS A 294 -22.47 -7.70 2.25
C LYS A 294 -23.88 -7.78 1.67
N ASP A 295 -24.50 -6.64 1.40
CA ASP A 295 -25.85 -6.54 0.84
C ASP A 295 -25.86 -6.64 -0.71
N ASN A 296 -24.76 -7.09 -1.32
CA ASN A 296 -24.56 -7.16 -2.78
C ASN A 296 -24.67 -5.81 -3.51
N ASN A 297 -24.58 -4.71 -2.76
CA ASN A 297 -24.41 -3.37 -3.30
C ASN A 297 -22.98 -3.19 -3.85
N GLY A 298 -22.75 -2.15 -4.64
CA GLY A 298 -21.40 -1.77 -5.09
C GLY A 298 -20.45 -1.45 -3.93
N TYR A 299 -19.23 -1.00 -4.25
CA TYR A 299 -18.30 -0.50 -3.26
C TYR A 299 -18.91 0.67 -2.47
N LYS A 300 -18.87 0.54 -1.14
CA LYS A 300 -19.43 1.50 -0.20
C LYS A 300 -18.49 2.69 -0.04
N ASP A 301 -19.04 3.88 -0.27
CA ASP A 301 -18.33 5.14 -0.08
C ASP A 301 -19.13 6.03 0.88
N GLU A 302 -18.65 6.12 2.12
CA GLU A 302 -19.20 6.98 3.17
C GLU A 302 -18.32 8.21 3.35
N TRP A 303 -18.95 9.37 3.52
CA TRP A 303 -18.23 10.61 3.77
C TRP A 303 -19.04 11.58 4.62
N GLU A 304 -18.29 12.47 5.23
CA GLU A 304 -18.80 13.48 6.14
C GLU A 304 -18.46 14.86 5.59
N TYR A 305 -19.40 15.78 5.73
CA TYR A 305 -19.29 17.13 5.23
C TYR A 305 -19.66 18.11 6.34
N GLU A 306 -18.69 18.88 6.82
CA GLU A 306 -18.86 19.97 7.78
C GLU A 306 -18.71 21.32 7.08
N CYS A 307 -19.66 22.23 7.32
CA CYS A 307 -19.62 23.59 6.81
C CYS A 307 -19.84 24.60 7.94
N GLU A 308 -18.91 25.55 8.06
CA GLU A 308 -19.08 26.72 8.92
C GLU A 308 -19.63 27.89 8.09
N PHE A 309 -20.94 28.10 8.16
CA PHE A 309 -21.62 29.12 7.37
C PHE A 309 -21.82 30.45 8.14
N LYS A 310 -21.50 30.50 9.44
CA LYS A 310 -21.54 31.72 10.29
C LYS A 310 -22.82 32.54 10.12
N LYS A 311 -23.99 31.87 10.05
CA LYS A 311 -25.32 32.47 9.81
C LYS A 311 -25.55 33.09 8.42
N ASN A 312 -24.59 32.99 7.50
CA ASN A 312 -24.76 33.34 6.10
C ASN A 312 -25.01 32.07 5.28
N LEU A 313 -26.26 31.85 4.85
CA LEU A 313 -26.67 30.65 4.11
C LEU A 313 -25.98 30.52 2.74
N ASP A 314 -25.53 31.62 2.13
CA ASP A 314 -24.83 31.57 0.84
C ASP A 314 -23.51 30.79 0.92
N LYS A 315 -22.90 30.76 2.11
CA LYS A 315 -21.69 29.97 2.38
C LYS A 315 -21.96 28.47 2.42
N LEU A 316 -23.22 28.05 2.55
CA LEU A 316 -23.61 26.65 2.46
C LEU A 316 -23.64 26.14 1.01
N ASN A 317 -23.46 27.00 0.02
CA ASN A 317 -23.46 26.63 -1.39
C ASN A 317 -22.13 25.99 -1.80
N VAL A 318 -21.98 24.70 -1.50
CA VAL A 318 -20.73 23.97 -1.74
C VAL A 318 -21.00 22.69 -2.52
N ARG A 319 -20.10 22.40 -3.45
CA ARG A 319 -20.11 21.18 -4.23
C ARG A 319 -19.04 20.24 -3.69
N ASP A 320 -19.46 19.03 -3.35
CA ASP A 320 -18.57 17.94 -2.95
C ASP A 320 -17.81 17.37 -4.15
N ASP A 321 -16.69 16.71 -3.86
CA ASP A 321 -15.93 15.97 -4.85
C ASP A 321 -16.77 14.85 -5.47
N ARG A 322 -17.66 14.22 -4.71
CA ARG A 322 -18.52 13.17 -5.25
C ARG A 322 -19.67 13.71 -6.09
N GLY A 323 -19.68 14.99 -6.45
CA GLY A 323 -20.63 15.57 -7.40
C GLY A 323 -21.96 16.03 -6.80
N LEU A 324 -22.16 15.84 -5.50
CA LEU A 324 -23.30 16.38 -4.75
C LEU A 324 -23.07 17.86 -4.46
N ARG A 325 -24.05 18.71 -4.76
CA ARG A 325 -24.06 20.10 -4.34
C ARG A 325 -25.12 20.31 -3.27
N CYS A 326 -24.73 20.93 -2.17
CA CYS A 326 -25.61 21.33 -1.09
C CYS A 326 -25.79 22.85 -1.15
N ARG A 327 -27.02 23.33 -0.96
CA ARG A 327 -27.33 24.77 -0.76
C ARG A 327 -28.50 24.89 0.20
N ALA A 328 -28.68 26.04 0.85
CA ALA A 328 -29.83 26.27 1.72
C ALA A 328 -30.59 27.53 1.32
N GLU A 329 -31.91 27.41 1.34
CA GLU A 329 -32.85 28.51 1.10
C GLU A 329 -33.82 28.56 2.28
N GLY A 330 -33.64 29.56 3.15
CA GLY A 330 -34.43 29.70 4.37
C GLY A 330 -34.23 28.52 5.34
N ASN A 331 -35.23 27.65 5.44
CA ASN A 331 -35.19 26.44 6.28
C ASN A 331 -35.18 25.13 5.47
N THR A 332 -35.00 25.24 4.16
CA THR A 332 -34.94 24.11 3.24
C THR A 332 -33.50 23.93 2.78
N ILE A 333 -33.01 22.70 2.84
CA ILE A 333 -31.74 22.32 2.22
C ILE A 333 -32.05 21.74 0.86
N ILE A 334 -31.33 22.17 -0.15
CA ILE A 334 -31.48 21.68 -1.51
C ILE A 334 -30.24 20.86 -1.84
N PHE A 335 -30.47 19.59 -2.14
CA PHE A 335 -29.46 18.65 -2.61
C PHE A 335 -29.58 18.52 -4.12
N GLU A 336 -28.54 18.89 -4.84
CA GLU A 336 -28.42 18.71 -6.29
C GLU A 336 -27.39 17.61 -6.55
N ASN A 337 -27.86 16.43 -6.93
CA ASN A 337 -27.02 15.29 -7.24
C ASN A 337 -26.73 15.25 -8.74
N ASN A 338 -25.51 15.64 -9.13
CA ASN A 338 -25.06 15.64 -10.54
C ASN A 338 -24.40 14.33 -10.98
N THR A 339 -24.62 13.25 -10.24
CA THR A 339 -23.94 11.95 -10.45
C THR A 339 -24.88 10.91 -11.04
N PRO A 340 -24.34 9.86 -11.69
CA PRO A 340 -25.11 8.74 -12.22
C PRO A 340 -25.55 7.72 -11.16
N TYR A 341 -25.35 7.99 -9.86
CA TYR A 341 -25.70 7.08 -8.78
C TYR A 341 -26.51 7.78 -7.68
N PRO A 342 -27.35 7.03 -6.96
CA PRO A 342 -28.07 7.59 -5.82
C PRO A 342 -27.14 7.83 -4.63
N ILE A 343 -27.45 8.86 -3.85
CA ILE A 343 -26.74 9.20 -2.61
C ILE A 343 -27.72 9.10 -1.45
N GLN A 344 -27.32 8.44 -0.37
CA GLN A 344 -28.12 8.27 0.83
C GLN A 344 -27.69 9.27 1.90
N LEU A 345 -28.66 9.94 2.52
CA LEU A 345 -28.44 10.84 3.65
C LEU A 345 -28.50 10.06 4.95
N GLY A 346 -27.38 10.00 5.67
CA GLY A 346 -27.25 9.35 6.97
C GLY A 346 -27.71 10.24 8.11
N ARG A 347 -27.09 11.40 8.28
CA ARG A 347 -27.30 12.24 9.46
C ARG A 347 -27.16 13.71 9.12
N ILE A 348 -27.98 14.55 9.77
CA ILE A 348 -27.80 16.00 9.78
C ILE A 348 -27.61 16.45 11.23
N HIS A 349 -26.61 17.30 11.46
CA HIS A 349 -26.34 17.88 12.77
C HIS A 349 -26.11 19.39 12.61
N LEU A 350 -26.76 20.17 13.47
CA LEU A 350 -26.66 21.63 13.56
C LEU A 350 -26.20 21.99 14.97
N TRP A 351 -25.18 22.82 15.08
CA TRP A 351 -24.67 23.26 16.38
C TRP A 351 -24.07 24.66 16.33
N GLU A 352 -23.74 25.13 17.54
CA GLU A 352 -23.17 26.44 17.82
C GLU A 352 -24.21 27.58 17.74
N ASP A 353 -24.17 28.51 18.69
CA ASP A 353 -25.13 29.62 18.96
C ASP A 353 -26.57 29.24 19.35
N ALA A 354 -27.07 28.09 18.93
CA ALA A 354 -28.36 27.54 19.35
C ALA A 354 -28.18 26.13 19.95
N PRO A 355 -29.17 25.64 20.72
CA PRO A 355 -29.10 24.28 21.27
C PRO A 355 -28.92 23.25 20.15
N ARG A 356 -27.99 22.32 20.37
CA ARG A 356 -27.65 21.27 19.41
C ARG A 356 -28.90 20.56 18.91
N TRP A 357 -29.03 20.47 17.59
CA TRP A 357 -30.08 19.72 16.93
C TRP A 357 -29.45 18.67 16.03
N GLU A 358 -29.94 17.44 16.14
CA GLU A 358 -29.42 16.30 15.38
C GLU A 358 -30.61 15.44 14.95
N LYS A 359 -30.56 14.99 13.70
CA LYS A 359 -31.51 14.02 13.17
C LYS A 359 -30.75 12.96 12.40
N ASP A 360 -30.91 11.72 12.85
CA ASP A 360 -30.38 10.54 12.19
C ASP A 360 -31.47 9.97 11.27
N TYR A 361 -31.15 9.91 9.99
CA TYR A 361 -32.00 9.37 8.93
C TYR A 361 -31.67 7.91 8.60
N LYS A 362 -30.65 7.33 9.24
CA LYS A 362 -30.23 5.93 9.06
C LYS A 362 -30.05 5.51 7.59
N TYR A 363 -29.71 6.47 6.72
CA TYR A 363 -29.57 6.28 5.28
C TYR A 363 -30.87 5.91 4.54
N GLU A 364 -32.05 6.12 5.13
CA GLU A 364 -33.35 5.84 4.52
C GLU A 364 -33.74 6.87 3.45
N HIS A 365 -33.18 8.09 3.54
CA HIS A 365 -33.48 9.15 2.57
C HIS A 365 -32.51 9.10 1.39
N HIS A 366 -33.05 8.85 0.20
CA HIS A 366 -32.29 8.70 -1.03
C HIS A 366 -32.44 9.93 -1.93
N ILE A 367 -31.31 10.46 -2.38
CA ILE A 367 -31.18 11.52 -3.38
C ILE A 367 -30.87 10.84 -4.71
N PRO A 368 -31.83 10.71 -5.65
CA PRO A 368 -31.66 10.02 -6.92
C PRO A 368 -30.53 10.60 -7.77
N ALA A 369 -30.03 9.79 -8.70
CA ALA A 369 -29.09 10.24 -9.73
C ALA A 369 -29.69 11.39 -10.54
N PHE A 370 -28.85 12.37 -10.91
CA PHE A 370 -29.22 13.52 -11.76
C PHE A 370 -30.49 14.25 -11.30
N SER A 371 -30.65 14.46 -9.99
CA SER A 371 -31.87 15.02 -9.42
C SER A 371 -31.60 16.18 -8.47
N ILE A 372 -32.61 17.03 -8.30
CA ILE A 372 -32.65 18.08 -7.30
C ILE A 372 -33.73 17.71 -6.30
N GLN A 373 -33.39 17.64 -5.02
CA GLN A 373 -34.32 17.39 -3.94
C GLN A 373 -34.32 18.54 -2.94
N GLU A 374 -35.51 19.02 -2.64
CA GLU A 374 -35.75 19.97 -1.58
C GLU A 374 -36.05 19.23 -0.28
N PHE A 375 -35.32 19.59 0.75
CA PHE A 375 -35.34 18.92 2.04
C PHE A 375 -35.69 19.93 3.15
N PRO A 376 -36.98 20.10 3.49
CA PRO A 376 -37.38 21.01 4.53
C PRO A 376 -36.89 20.50 5.88
N LEU A 377 -36.09 21.29 6.58
CA LEU A 377 -35.69 21.00 7.94
C LEU A 377 -36.74 21.56 8.91
N ASP A 378 -37.12 20.74 9.90
CA ASP A 378 -37.92 21.22 11.03
C ASP A 378 -37.09 21.12 12.31
N VAL A 379 -36.41 22.21 12.62
CA VAL A 379 -35.46 22.29 13.73
C VAL A 379 -36.20 22.64 15.00
N ILE A 380 -36.80 21.63 15.62
CA ILE A 380 -37.49 21.76 16.90
C ILE A 380 -36.53 21.39 18.02
N VAL A 381 -36.32 22.30 18.97
CA VAL A 381 -35.52 22.05 20.17
C VAL A 381 -36.35 22.28 21.42
N ASN A 382 -36.24 21.36 22.38
CA ASN A 382 -36.86 21.49 23.70
C ASN A 382 -36.00 22.39 24.58
N ARG A 383 -36.56 23.50 25.06
CA ARG A 383 -35.93 24.38 26.04
C ARG A 383 -36.63 24.21 27.39
N LYS A 384 -35.85 24.01 28.46
CA LYS A 384 -36.39 24.04 29.82
C LYS A 384 -36.82 25.47 30.16
N VAL A 385 -38.03 25.62 30.69
CA VAL A 385 -38.56 26.93 31.09
C VAL A 385 -38.05 27.22 32.50
N LYS A 386 -37.08 28.12 32.66
CA LYS A 386 -36.64 28.52 34.01
C LYS A 386 -37.77 29.30 34.72
N PRO A 387 -38.03 29.08 36.03
CA PRO A 387 -37.30 28.20 36.97
C PRO A 387 -37.77 26.73 37.01
N PHE A 388 -38.72 26.32 36.15
CA PHE A 388 -39.31 24.99 36.14
C PHE A 388 -38.49 23.97 35.32
N ASP A 389 -37.56 23.27 35.98
CA ASP A 389 -36.68 22.29 35.31
C ASP A 389 -37.40 21.07 34.70
N ARG A 390 -38.67 20.82 35.09
CA ARG A 390 -39.52 19.74 34.57
C ARG A 390 -40.41 20.16 33.41
N VAL A 391 -40.51 21.45 33.12
CA VAL A 391 -41.35 21.96 32.02
C VAL A 391 -40.45 22.30 30.84
N SER A 392 -40.74 21.71 29.68
CA SER A 392 -40.02 22.02 28.44
C SER A 392 -40.97 22.55 27.38
N THR A 393 -40.54 23.59 26.67
CA THR A 393 -41.26 24.17 25.54
C THR A 393 -40.53 23.84 24.25
N ARG A 394 -41.30 23.52 23.21
CA ARG A 394 -40.78 23.30 21.86
C ARG A 394 -40.57 24.64 21.19
N HIS A 395 -39.32 24.97 20.87
CA HIS A 395 -38.98 26.15 20.08
C HIS A 395 -38.54 25.72 18.69
N ARG A 396 -39.13 26.36 17.68
CA ARG A 396 -38.70 26.20 16.29
C ARG A 396 -37.54 27.15 16.04
N HIS A 397 -36.40 26.60 15.65
CA HIS A 397 -35.25 27.37 15.19
C HIS A 397 -35.18 27.33 13.66
N ALA A 398 -34.63 28.38 13.08
CA ALA A 398 -34.27 28.39 11.66
C ALA A 398 -32.80 27.95 11.52
N ILE A 399 -32.42 27.40 10.37
CA ILE A 399 -31.01 27.02 10.08
C ILE A 399 -30.05 28.19 10.34
N ARG A 400 -30.45 29.41 9.96
CA ARG A 400 -29.68 30.65 10.20
C ARG A 400 -29.33 30.95 11.66
N ASN A 401 -29.98 30.29 12.62
CA ASN A 401 -29.70 30.47 14.04
C ASN A 401 -28.41 29.73 14.47
N TYR A 402 -27.90 28.84 13.62
CA TYR A 402 -26.70 28.05 13.85
C TYR A 402 -25.51 28.62 13.07
N LYS A 403 -24.28 28.27 13.48
CA LYS A 403 -23.06 28.62 12.71
C LYS A 403 -22.52 27.46 11.90
N LYS A 404 -22.77 26.22 12.35
CA LYS A 404 -22.21 25.01 11.77
C LYS A 404 -23.28 23.98 11.47
N ILE A 405 -23.04 23.25 10.40
CA ILE A 405 -23.86 22.14 9.93
C ILE A 405 -22.96 21.01 9.45
N PHE A 406 -23.43 19.80 9.69
CA PHE A 406 -22.75 18.57 9.36
C PHE A 406 -23.74 17.65 8.66
N PHE A 407 -23.24 17.00 7.63
CA PHE A 407 -23.95 15.97 6.90
C PHE A 407 -23.10 14.71 6.84
N LYS A 408 -23.76 13.56 7.01
CA LYS A 408 -23.17 12.26 6.70
C LYS A 408 -23.89 11.67 5.50
N PHE A 409 -23.13 11.24 4.50
CA PHE A 409 -23.65 10.64 3.28
C PHE A 409 -23.02 9.28 3.02
N ARG A 410 -23.73 8.48 2.22
CA ARG A 410 -23.27 7.18 1.72
C ARG A 410 -23.68 6.99 0.28
N SER A 411 -22.83 6.37 -0.52
CA SER A 411 -23.16 5.90 -1.87
C SER A 411 -22.60 4.50 -2.10
N PHE A 412 -23.18 3.80 -3.06
CA PHE A 412 -22.71 2.49 -3.51
C PHE A 412 -22.45 2.56 -5.01
N ARG A 413 -21.23 2.20 -5.42
CA ARG A 413 -20.81 2.30 -6.82
C ARG A 413 -20.06 1.05 -7.24
N ASP A 414 -20.32 0.57 -8.44
CA ASP A 414 -19.54 -0.55 -8.97
C ASP A 414 -18.10 -0.12 -9.20
N ALA A 415 -17.16 -0.89 -8.65
CA ALA A 415 -15.75 -0.57 -8.70
C ALA A 415 -14.88 -1.80 -8.85
N ASP A 416 -13.76 -1.61 -9.53
CA ASP A 416 -12.58 -2.46 -9.42
C ASP A 416 -11.58 -1.75 -8.50
N ILE A 417 -10.96 -2.48 -7.57
CA ILE A 417 -10.14 -1.90 -6.52
C ILE A 417 -8.83 -2.65 -6.39
N VAL A 418 -7.73 -1.91 -6.29
CA VAL A 418 -6.45 -2.44 -5.85
C VAL A 418 -6.22 -2.01 -4.41
N PHE A 419 -6.09 -2.97 -3.51
CA PHE A 419 -5.75 -2.73 -2.12
C PHE A 419 -4.29 -3.09 -1.86
N PRO A 420 -3.53 -2.28 -1.11
CA PRO A 420 -2.30 -2.73 -0.49
C PRO A 420 -2.60 -3.90 0.46
N ARG A 421 -1.75 -4.95 0.46
CA ARG A 421 -1.94 -6.18 1.27
C ARG A 421 -2.05 -5.92 2.75
N ARG A 422 -1.38 -4.87 3.25
CA ARG A 422 -1.46 -4.44 4.66
C ARG A 422 -2.89 -4.08 5.09
N TYR A 423 -3.78 -3.72 4.16
CA TYR A 423 -5.15 -3.34 4.45
C TYR A 423 -6.18 -4.36 3.99
N CYS A 424 -5.81 -5.37 3.22
CA CYS A 424 -6.74 -6.32 2.62
C CYS A 424 -6.24 -7.75 2.78
N THR A 425 -7.01 -8.57 3.47
CA THR A 425 -6.77 -10.00 3.61
C THR A 425 -7.92 -10.78 2.97
N ILE A 426 -7.58 -11.85 2.24
CA ILE A 426 -8.58 -12.81 1.76
C ILE A 426 -8.95 -13.72 2.93
N VAL A 427 -10.24 -13.81 3.23
CA VAL A 427 -10.77 -14.59 4.35
C VAL A 427 -11.21 -15.97 3.88
N GLU A 428 -12.00 -16.04 2.81
CA GLU A 428 -12.59 -17.28 2.31
C GLU A 428 -12.91 -17.21 0.81
N SER A 429 -13.07 -18.39 0.20
CA SER A 429 -13.74 -18.54 -1.09
C SER A 429 -15.23 -18.24 -0.91
N ALA A 430 -15.81 -17.42 -1.78
CA ALA A 430 -17.23 -17.11 -1.77
C ALA A 430 -18.06 -18.04 -2.68
N GLU A 431 -17.44 -19.11 -3.17
CA GLU A 431 -18.01 -20.21 -3.96
C GLU A 431 -17.80 -21.55 -3.24
#